data_AF-A0A9P5N3B1-F1
#
_entry.id   AF-A0A9P5N3B1-F1
#
_cell.length_a   1.000
_cell.length_b   1.000
_cell.length_c   1.000
_cell.angle_alpha   90.00
_cell.angle_beta   90.00
_cell.angle_gamma   90.00
#
_symmetry.space_group_name_H-M   'P 1'
#
loop_
_entity.id
_entity.type
_entity.pdbx_description
1 polymer ?
#
loop_
_entity_poly.entity_id
_entity_poly.type
_entity_poly.pdbx_seq_one_letter_code
_entity_poly.pdbx_strand_id
1 'polypeptide(L)' 'MSSTTASQEELKAHRVPLAWRDQCSALLLPLNVCRKEKYYLPWECENERHAYEKCQYDE' A
#
# COMPACT_ATOMS: atom_id res chain seq x y z
N MET A 1 -8.78 7.18 -14.70
CA MET A 1 -8.13 7.74 -13.50
C MET A 1 -8.13 6.63 -12.47
N SER A 2 -7.00 5.96 -12.27
CA SER A 2 -6.93 4.88 -11.28
C SER A 2 -7.04 5.55 -9.92
N SER A 3 -8.15 5.32 -9.21
CA SER A 3 -8.31 5.77 -7.84
C SER A 3 -7.30 5.01 -6.99
N THR A 4 -6.14 5.61 -6.70
CA THR A 4 -5.10 5.04 -5.83
C THR A 4 -5.54 5.02 -4.36
N THR A 5 -6.76 5.46 -4.06
CA THR A 5 -7.38 5.45 -2.73
C THR A 5 -8.25 4.20 -2.56
N ALA A 6 -8.02 3.45 -1.48
CA ALA A 6 -8.84 2.29 -1.13
C ALA A 6 -10.16 2.71 -0.45
N SER A 7 -11.16 1.83 -0.45
CA SER A 7 -12.40 2.07 0.28
C SER A 7 -12.16 2.10 1.80
N GLN A 8 -13.05 2.77 2.54
CA GLN A 8 -12.92 2.83 4.00
C GLN A 8 -13.11 1.45 4.64
N GLU A 9 -13.96 0.61 4.05
CA GLU A 9 -14.19 -0.77 4.48
C GLU A 9 -12.91 -1.61 4.33
N GLU A 10 -12.22 -1.52 3.20
CA GLU A 10 -10.95 -2.23 2.96
C GLU A 10 -9.85 -1.76 3.92
N LEU A 11 -9.69 -0.45 4.12
CA LEU A 11 -8.69 0.09 5.04
C LEU A 11 -8.94 -0.34 6.49
N LYS A 12 -10.20 -0.49 6.90
CA LYS A 12 -10.57 -1.04 8.22
C LYS A 12 -10.30 -2.54 8.28
N ALA A 13 -10.66 -3.32 7.25
CA ALA A 13 -10.44 -4.76 7.20
C ALA A 13 -8.94 -5.12 7.29
N HIS A 14 -8.10 -4.35 6.61
CA HIS A 14 -6.63 -4.52 6.62
C HIS A 14 -5.94 -3.79 7.78
N ARG A 15 -6.70 -3.17 8.70
CA ARG A 15 -6.20 -2.49 9.90
C ARG A 15 -5.13 -1.44 9.59
N VAL A 16 -5.30 -0.68 8.51
CA VAL A 16 -4.36 0.37 8.11
C VAL A 16 -4.46 1.53 9.12
N PRO A 17 -3.35 1.94 9.76
CA PRO A 17 -3.29 3.12 10.62
C PRO A 17 -3.77 4.39 9.92
N LEU A 18 -4.35 5.33 10.67
CA LEU A 18 -4.91 6.56 10.13
C LEU A 18 -3.89 7.39 9.32
N ALA A 19 -2.62 7.35 9.72
CA ALA A 19 -1.54 8.07 9.04
C ALA A 19 -1.28 7.59 7.60
N TRP A 20 -1.69 6.37 7.24
CA TRP A 20 -1.48 5.78 5.91
C TRP A 20 -2.79 5.57 5.14
N ARG A 21 -3.85 6.27 5.52
CA ARG A 21 -5.13 6.31 4.79
C ARG A 21 -5.17 7.52 3.85
N ASP A 22 -4.12 7.64 3.06
CA ASP A 22 -3.89 8.69 2.07
C ASP A 22 -4.48 8.32 0.69
N GLN A 23 -4.25 9.17 -0.33
CA GLN A 23 -4.74 8.89 -1.67
C GLN A 23 -3.94 7.81 -2.38
N CYS A 24 -2.85 7.30 -1.79
CA CYS A 24 -2.04 6.16 -2.26
C CYS A 24 -2.36 4.84 -1.54
N SER A 25 -3.29 4.84 -0.61
CA SER A 25 -3.59 3.72 0.29
C SER A 25 -4.02 2.42 -0.41
N ALA A 26 -4.51 2.47 -1.66
CA ALA A 26 -4.80 1.28 -2.46
C ALA A 26 -3.54 0.53 -2.90
N LEU A 27 -2.39 1.21 -3.05
CA LEU A 27 -1.10 0.59 -3.37
C LEU A 27 -0.44 -0.01 -2.11
N LEU A 28 -0.75 0.53 -0.94
CA LEU A 28 -0.23 0.04 0.33
C LEU A 28 -0.81 -1.32 0.74
N LEU A 29 -2.07 -1.60 0.37
CA LEU A 29 -2.74 -2.87 0.63
C LEU A 29 -1.99 -4.08 0.03
N PRO A 30 -1.76 -4.15 -1.30
CA PRO A 30 -1.03 -5.28 -1.90
C PRO A 30 0.42 -5.35 -1.42
N LEU A 31 1.07 -4.20 -1.18
CA LEU A 31 2.41 -4.16 -0.61
C LEU A 31 2.48 -4.83 0.77
N ASN A 32 1.51 -4.56 1.65
CA ASN A 32 1.47 -5.16 2.99
C ASN A 32 1.12 -6.65 2.95
N VAL A 33 0.29 -7.09 2.00
CA VAL A 33 0.04 -8.52 1.76
C VAL A 33 1.33 -9.21 1.33
N CYS A 34 2.00 -8.69 0.30
CA CYS A 34 3.25 -9.26 -0.20
C CYS A 34 4.34 -9.30 0.89
N ARG A 35 4.51 -8.22 1.66
CA ARG A 35 5.44 -8.17 2.80
C ARG A 35 5.16 -9.27 3.82
N LYS A 36 3.90 -9.53 4.15
CA LYS A 36 3.53 -10.58 5.10
C LYS A 36 3.80 -11.98 4.55
N GLU A 37 3.49 -12.22 3.27
CA GLU A 37 3.73 -13.51 2.61
C GLU A 37 5.23 -13.81 2.45
N LYS A 38 6.02 -12.78 2.17
CA LYS A 38 7.47 -12.86 1.94
C LYS A 38 8.30 -12.59 3.19
N TYR A 39 7.68 -12.54 4.37
CA TYR A 39 8.37 -12.31 5.65
C TYR A 39 9.25 -11.05 5.66
N TYR A 40 8.82 -10.00 4.97
CA TYR A 40 9.49 -8.69 4.90
C TYR A 40 10.93 -8.76 4.36
N LEU A 41 11.23 -9.74 3.50
CA LEU A 41 12.51 -9.80 2.82
C LEU A 41 12.73 -8.55 1.95
N PRO A 42 13.91 -7.89 2.03
CA PRO A 42 14.11 -6.58 1.42
C PRO A 42 14.21 -6.59 -0.11
N TRP A 43 14.47 -7.76 -0.73
CA TRP A 43 14.56 -7.96 -2.18
C TRP A 43 13.27 -8.48 -2.81
N GLU A 44 12.21 -8.68 -2.03
CA GLU A 44 10.89 -9.09 -2.51
C GLU A 44 9.93 -7.88 -2.52
N CYS A 45 8.87 -7.96 -3.33
CA CYS A 45 7.83 -6.91 -3.42
C CYS A 45 8.35 -5.53 -3.88
N GLU A 46 9.44 -5.49 -4.65
CA GLU A 46 10.08 -4.24 -5.08
C GLU A 46 9.17 -3.41 -6.00
N ASN A 47 8.39 -4.06 -6.85
CA ASN A 47 7.49 -3.36 -7.79
C ASN A 47 6.37 -2.63 -7.04
N GLU A 48 5.72 -3.32 -6.11
CA GLU A 48 4.66 -2.78 -5.27
C GLU A 48 5.20 -1.66 -4.37
N ARG A 49 6.41 -1.85 -3.82
CA ARG A 49 7.10 -0.84 -3.03
C ARG A 49 7.37 0.41 -3.85
N HIS A 50 7.96 0.25 -5.03
CA HIS A 50 8.32 1.37 -5.90
C HIS A 50 7.07 2.11 -6.41
N ALA A 51 6.00 1.38 -6.72
CA ALA A 51 4.72 1.98 -7.10
C ALA A 51 4.12 2.84 -5.97
N TYR A 52 4.13 2.34 -4.72
CA TYR A 52 3.67 3.10 -3.57
C TYR A 52 4.57 4.31 -3.29
N GLU A 53 5.90 4.15 -3.31
CA GLU A 53 6.87 5.23 -3.12
C GLU A 53 6.71 6.34 -4.16
N LYS A 54 6.53 5.97 -5.43
CA LYS A 54 6.29 6.94 -6.51
C LYS A 54 5.01 7.73 -6.26
N CYS A 55 3.92 7.05 -5.90
CA CYS A 55 2.65 7.71 -5.59
C CYS A 55 2.81 8.73 -4.46
N GLN A 56 3.49 8.36 -3.38
CA GLN A 56 3.75 9.24 -2.24
C GLN A 56 4.69 10.40 -2.55
N TYR A 57 5.57 10.24 -3.54
CA TYR A 57 6.45 11.30 -3.99
C TYR A 57 5.74 12.31 -4.91
N ASP A 58 4.80 11.81 -5.72
CA ASP A 58 4.01 12.62 -6.66
C ASP A 58 2.81 13.32 -5.97
N GLU A 59 2.40 12.87 -4.77
CA GLU A 59 1.40 13.51 -3.87
C GLU A 59 1.94 14.78 -3.19
#